data_AF-A0A820UT85-F1
#
_entry.id   AF-A0A820UT85-F1
#
_cell.length_a   1.000
_cell.length_b   1.000
_cell.length_c   1.000
_cell.angle_alpha   90.00
_cell.angle_beta   90.00
_cell.angle_gamma   90.00
#
_symmetry.space_group_name_H-M   'P 1'
#
loop_
_entity.id
_entity.type
_entity.pdbx_description
1 polymer ?
#
loop_
_entity_poly.entity_id
_entity_poly.type
_entity_poly.pdbx_seq_one_letter_code
_entity_poly.pdbx_strand_id
1 'polypeptide(L)'
;RCVPDDVHQGTVDGKGYTCICPQGYAGTICEFHETRIDLSFIHNFAIPESLFIHFIAAVDHLPHVHMTIVNRIPLDRNSLTTYTWIVFNIASAQVQNNYYLIILQEFLIISDNISVQIIPSQRCASIQELFDVAIINRHLLRRIKHYHVPCQHRSELMCFYDDVHLYQWDLSRHANCFEFGYNITRMIVTD
;
A
#
# COMPACT_ATOMS: atom_id res chain seq x y z
N ARG A 1 -23.47 -9.59 12.18
CA ARG A 1 -24.94 -9.80 12.22
C ARG A 1 -25.44 -9.76 10.78
N CYS A 2 -26.22 -10.75 10.34
CA CYS A 2 -26.77 -10.76 8.98
C CYS A 2 -28.24 -10.34 8.98
N VAL A 3 -28.63 -9.52 8.00
CA VAL A 3 -29.96 -8.97 7.81
C VAL A 3 -30.46 -9.37 6.42
N PRO A 4 -31.73 -9.77 6.27
CA PRO A 4 -32.30 -10.07 4.95
C PRO A 4 -32.24 -8.87 4.01
N ASP A 5 -32.03 -9.11 2.72
CA ASP A 5 -32.07 -8.06 1.70
C ASP A 5 -33.54 -7.69 1.38
N ASP A 6 -33.82 -6.41 1.17
CA ASP A 6 -35.16 -5.96 0.78
C ASP A 6 -35.48 -6.45 -0.65
N VAL A 7 -36.66 -7.08 -0.81
CA VAL A 7 -37.16 -7.76 -2.03
C VAL A 7 -37.22 -6.86 -3.28
N HIS A 8 -37.00 -5.55 -3.15
CA HIS A 8 -37.00 -4.58 -4.25
C HIS A 8 -35.61 -4.16 -4.72
N GLN A 9 -34.55 -4.57 -4.03
CA GLN A 9 -33.18 -4.35 -4.46
C GLN A 9 -32.62 -5.69 -4.94
N GLY A 10 -32.42 -5.81 -6.25
CA GLY A 10 -31.85 -7.01 -6.86
C GLY A 10 -30.63 -7.48 -6.07
N THR A 11 -30.62 -8.74 -5.68
CA THR A 11 -29.58 -9.33 -4.83
C THR A 11 -28.22 -9.17 -5.51
N VAL A 12 -27.27 -8.52 -4.83
CA VAL A 12 -25.91 -8.34 -5.35
C VAL A 12 -25.18 -9.69 -5.45
N ASP A 13 -25.47 -10.62 -4.53
CA ASP A 13 -24.80 -11.93 -4.42
C ASP A 13 -25.75 -13.15 -4.51
N GLY A 14 -27.03 -12.96 -4.84
CA GLY A 14 -28.01 -14.05 -4.96
C GLY A 14 -28.44 -14.74 -3.66
N LYS A 15 -27.96 -14.30 -2.48
CA LYS A 15 -28.21 -14.97 -1.19
C LYS A 15 -29.36 -14.40 -0.35
N GLY A 16 -29.91 -13.24 -0.70
CA GLY A 16 -31.08 -12.64 -0.02
C GLY A 16 -30.82 -12.18 1.41
N TYR A 17 -29.54 -12.01 1.79
CA TYR A 17 -29.12 -11.44 3.05
C TYR A 17 -27.76 -10.74 2.90
N THR A 18 -27.54 -9.71 3.70
CA THR A 18 -26.27 -8.97 3.82
C THR A 18 -25.77 -9.04 5.27
N CYS A 19 -24.46 -9.26 5.46
CA CYS A 19 -23.85 -9.31 6.78
C CYS A 19 -23.10 -8.02 7.12
N ILE A 20 -23.38 -7.48 8.31
CA ILE A 20 -22.63 -6.38 8.93
C ILE A 20 -21.57 -7.02 9.82
N CYS A 21 -20.30 -6.80 9.48
CA CYS A 21 -19.18 -7.40 10.19
C CYS A 21 -18.71 -6.54 11.36
N PRO A 22 -18.34 -7.17 12.49
CA PRO A 22 -17.67 -6.46 13.57
C PRO A 22 -16.29 -5.99 13.09
N GLN A 23 -15.74 -4.97 13.76
CA GLN A 23 -14.42 -4.43 13.45
C GLN A 23 -13.35 -5.53 13.45
N GLY A 24 -12.50 -5.54 12.43
CA GLY A 24 -11.46 -6.55 12.25
C GLY A 24 -11.95 -7.82 11.56
N TYR A 25 -13.16 -7.83 11.00
CA TYR A 25 -13.71 -8.95 10.24
C TYR A 25 -14.30 -8.49 8.91
N ALA A 26 -14.16 -9.31 7.88
CA ALA A 26 -14.65 -9.06 6.52
C ALA A 26 -15.20 -10.34 5.86
N GLY A 27 -15.85 -10.17 4.70
CA GLY A 27 -16.42 -11.26 3.91
C GLY A 27 -17.94 -11.30 3.94
N THR A 28 -18.53 -12.19 3.13
CA THR A 28 -19.98 -12.27 2.94
C THR A 28 -20.73 -12.69 4.20
N ILE A 29 -20.02 -13.39 5.09
CA ILE A 29 -20.51 -13.87 6.39
C ILE A 29 -19.54 -13.52 7.52
N CYS A 30 -18.64 -12.56 7.30
CA CYS A 30 -17.61 -12.14 8.25
C CYS A 30 -16.60 -13.26 8.60
N GLU A 31 -16.26 -14.07 7.60
CA GLU A 31 -15.37 -15.23 7.70
C GLU A 31 -13.88 -14.88 7.73
N PHE A 32 -13.50 -13.70 7.24
CA PHE A 32 -12.11 -13.28 7.16
C PHE A 32 -11.75 -12.41 8.36
N HIS A 33 -10.64 -12.74 9.02
CA HIS A 33 -10.01 -11.82 9.96
C HIS A 33 -9.20 -10.78 9.18
N GLU A 34 -9.37 -9.52 9.52
CA GLU A 34 -8.59 -8.45 8.92
C GLU A 34 -7.24 -8.31 9.63
N THR A 35 -6.22 -8.00 8.85
CA THR A 35 -4.92 -7.56 9.37
C THR A 35 -5.10 -6.17 9.98
N ARG A 36 -4.75 -6.02 11.26
CA ARG A 36 -4.72 -4.72 11.95
C ARG A 36 -3.35 -4.09 11.78
N ILE A 37 -3.34 -2.81 11.41
CA ILE A 37 -2.11 -2.05 11.23
C ILE A 37 -2.18 -0.78 12.07
N ASP A 38 -1.36 -0.73 13.11
CA ASP A 38 -1.15 0.43 13.95
C ASP A 38 0.02 1.25 13.39
N LEU A 39 -0.33 2.39 12.77
CA LEU A 39 0.61 3.33 12.16
C LEU A 39 0.86 4.50 13.09
N SER A 40 2.12 4.86 13.27
CA SER A 40 2.53 6.03 14.03
C SER A 40 3.51 6.89 13.24
N PHE A 41 3.62 8.17 13.59
CA PHE A 41 4.59 9.09 13.02
C PHE A 41 5.70 9.36 14.02
N ILE A 42 6.96 9.40 13.56
CA ILE A 42 8.08 9.80 14.42
C ILE A 42 7.93 11.27 14.87
N HIS A 43 8.56 11.61 15.99
CA HIS A 43 8.56 12.98 16.50
C HIS A 43 9.07 13.97 15.43
N ASN A 44 8.46 15.16 15.36
CA ASN A 44 8.69 16.20 14.34
C ASN A 44 8.29 15.85 12.90
N PHE A 45 7.57 14.75 12.68
CA PHE A 45 6.98 14.49 11.38
C PHE A 45 5.72 15.35 11.20
N ALA A 46 5.59 16.02 10.05
CA ALA A 46 4.38 16.77 9.73
C ALA A 46 3.23 15.79 9.43
N ILE A 47 2.27 15.68 10.36
CA ILE A 47 1.15 14.74 10.25
C ILE A 47 0.15 15.29 9.22
N PRO A 48 -0.19 14.53 8.16
CA PRO A 48 -1.17 14.97 7.18
C PRO A 48 -2.61 14.75 7.69
N GLU A 49 -3.59 15.48 7.15
CA GLU A 49 -5.01 15.23 7.44
C GLU A 49 -5.51 13.90 6.86
N SER A 50 -4.89 13.45 5.77
CA SER A 50 -5.19 12.18 5.12
C SER A 50 -3.92 11.45 4.70
N LEU A 51 -3.96 10.13 4.82
CA LEU A 51 -2.92 9.21 4.40
C LEU A 51 -3.51 8.17 3.46
N PHE A 52 -2.81 7.85 2.37
CA PHE A 52 -3.15 6.67 1.56
C PHE A 52 -2.18 5.55 1.89
N ILE A 53 -2.70 4.34 2.04
CA ILE A 53 -1.89 3.15 2.26
C ILE A 53 -2.12 2.22 1.09
N HIS A 54 -1.05 1.89 0.39
CA HIS A 54 -1.05 1.01 -0.76
C HIS A 54 -0.52 -0.36 -0.32
N PHE A 55 -1.37 -1.37 -0.42
CA PHE A 55 -1.07 -2.77 -0.15
C PHE A 55 -0.77 -3.48 -1.45
N ILE A 56 0.32 -4.23 -1.47
CA ILE A 56 0.78 -5.00 -2.63
C ILE A 56 1.02 -6.45 -2.20
N ALA A 57 0.35 -7.37 -2.88
CA ALA A 57 0.62 -8.79 -2.80
C ALA A 57 1.52 -9.19 -3.98
N ALA A 58 2.80 -9.41 -3.69
CA ALA A 58 3.79 -9.83 -4.66
C ALA A 58 4.16 -11.29 -4.39
N VAL A 59 3.74 -12.18 -5.28
CA VAL A 59 4.05 -13.61 -5.23
C VAL A 59 4.75 -13.99 -6.52
N ASP A 60 5.81 -14.77 -6.42
CA ASP A 60 6.58 -15.22 -7.58
C ASP A 60 5.69 -15.81 -8.68
N HIS A 61 5.93 -15.37 -9.91
CA HIS A 61 5.23 -15.82 -11.11
C HIS A 61 3.72 -15.51 -11.18
N LEU A 62 3.18 -14.75 -10.23
CA LEU A 62 1.79 -14.32 -10.25
C LEU A 62 1.69 -12.80 -10.47
N PRO A 63 0.63 -12.33 -11.16
CA PRO A 63 0.34 -10.90 -11.22
C PRO A 63 0.19 -10.35 -9.80
N HIS A 64 0.80 -9.20 -9.55
CA HIS A 64 0.65 -8.55 -8.25
C HIS A 64 -0.77 -8.03 -8.08
N VAL A 65 -1.28 -8.12 -6.85
CA VAL A 65 -2.55 -7.50 -6.46
C VAL A 65 -2.24 -6.20 -5.74
N HIS A 66 -2.95 -5.13 -6.09
CA HIS A 66 -2.78 -3.81 -5.49
C HIS A 66 -4.13 -3.28 -4.97
N MET A 67 -4.14 -2.77 -3.74
CA MET A 67 -5.27 -2.05 -3.16
C MET A 67 -4.79 -0.82 -2.43
N THR A 68 -5.58 0.25 -2.48
CA THR A 68 -5.33 1.48 -1.71
C THR A 68 -6.47 1.75 -0.73
N ILE A 69 -6.11 1.99 0.53
CA ILE A 69 -7.04 2.46 1.56
C ILE A 69 -6.72 3.91 1.90
N VAL A 70 -7.76 4.75 1.94
CA VAL A 70 -7.67 6.15 2.37
C VAL A 70 -7.99 6.22 3.86
N ASN A 71 -7.08 6.80 4.64
CA ASN A 71 -7.23 6.99 6.07
C ASN A 71 -7.27 8.49 6.38
N ARG A 72 -8.23 8.91 7.19
CA ARG A 72 -8.25 10.25 7.79
C ARG A 72 -7.55 10.21 9.13
N ILE A 73 -6.72 11.20 9.41
CA ILE A 73 -6.01 11.31 10.68
C ILE A 73 -6.63 12.46 11.47
N PRO A 74 -7.19 12.20 12.66
CA PRO A 74 -7.67 13.26 13.55
C PRO A 74 -6.54 14.25 13.88
N LEU A 75 -6.86 15.55 13.90
CA LEU A 75 -5.87 16.65 14.05
C LEU A 75 -5.04 16.57 15.33
N ASP A 76 -5.54 15.89 16.37
CA ASP A 76 -4.92 15.74 17.69
C ASP A 76 -4.15 14.42 17.86
N ARG A 77 -4.10 13.57 16.82
CA ARG A 77 -3.45 12.26 16.88
C ARG A 77 -2.21 12.18 15.99
N ASN A 78 -1.20 11.47 16.51
CA ASN A 78 0.04 11.13 15.79
C ASN A 78 0.10 9.65 15.39
N SER A 79 -1.05 8.99 15.40
CA SER A 79 -1.19 7.59 15.05
C SER A 79 -2.59 7.31 14.52
N LEU A 80 -2.71 6.23 13.76
CA LEU A 80 -3.96 5.70 13.26
C LEU A 80 -3.92 4.17 13.30
N THR A 81 -5.08 3.56 13.42
CA THR A 81 -5.25 2.11 13.26
C THR A 81 -6.12 1.88 12.04
N THR A 82 -5.64 1.08 11.10
CA THR A 82 -6.39 0.65 9.91
C THR A 82 -6.51 -0.87 9.90
N TYR A 83 -7.52 -1.36 9.19
CA TYR A 83 -7.71 -2.79 8.96
C TYR A 83 -7.71 -3.06 7.45
N THR A 84 -7.25 -4.25 7.06
CA THR A 84 -7.35 -4.71 5.68
C THR A 84 -7.55 -6.22 5.64
N TRP A 85 -8.49 -6.67 4.82
CA TRP A 85 -8.70 -8.09 4.52
C TRP A 85 -7.82 -8.57 3.37
N ILE A 86 -7.12 -7.67 2.68
CA ILE A 86 -6.15 -8.08 1.66
C ILE A 86 -4.95 -8.74 2.31
N VAL A 87 -4.53 -9.83 1.69
CA VAL A 87 -3.27 -10.49 1.93
C VAL A 87 -2.18 -9.74 1.18
N PHE A 88 -1.10 -9.33 1.85
CA PHE A 88 -0.02 -8.53 1.25
C PHE A 88 1.32 -8.86 1.90
N ASN A 89 2.43 -8.59 1.23
CA ASN A 89 3.77 -8.65 1.80
C ASN A 89 4.50 -7.31 1.71
N ILE A 90 3.89 -6.33 1.03
CA ILE A 90 4.44 -5.01 0.79
C ILE A 90 3.37 -3.97 1.10
N ALA A 91 3.74 -2.91 1.81
CA ALA A 91 2.90 -1.74 1.96
C ALA A 91 3.69 -0.42 1.91
N SER A 92 3.10 0.59 1.28
CA SER A 92 3.64 1.95 1.25
C SER A 92 2.60 2.97 1.71
N ALA A 93 3.07 3.99 2.42
CA ALA A 93 2.27 5.12 2.89
C ALA A 93 2.53 6.33 1.98
N GLN A 94 1.48 6.89 1.37
CA GLN A 94 1.55 8.13 0.62
C GLN A 94 1.12 9.30 1.52
N VAL A 95 2.07 10.21 1.75
CA VAL A 95 1.86 11.47 2.45
C VAL A 95 2.09 12.60 1.44
N GLN A 96 1.00 13.30 1.08
CA GLN A 96 1.03 14.29 0.01
C GLN A 96 1.57 13.67 -1.30
N ASN A 97 2.75 14.10 -1.77
CA ASN A 97 3.40 13.59 -2.97
C ASN A 97 4.58 12.65 -2.69
N ASN A 98 4.79 12.27 -1.43
CA ASN A 98 5.89 11.39 -1.03
C ASN A 98 5.35 10.01 -0.65
N TYR A 99 6.12 8.99 -1.01
CA TYR A 99 5.84 7.60 -0.66
C TYR A 99 6.87 7.11 0.35
N TYR A 100 6.41 6.36 1.36
CA TYR A 100 7.23 5.79 2.41
C TYR A 100 7.01 4.29 2.42
N LEU A 101 8.09 3.51 2.30
CA LEU A 101 7.99 2.06 2.43
C LEU A 101 7.84 1.71 3.91
N ILE A 102 6.65 1.24 4.29
CA ILE A 102 6.32 0.95 5.69
C ILE A 102 6.37 -0.55 6.01
N ILE A 103 6.14 -1.41 5.03
CA ILE A 103 6.19 -2.87 5.19
C ILE A 103 6.84 -3.49 3.97
N LEU A 104 7.80 -4.37 4.20
CA LEU A 104 8.43 -5.24 3.20
C LEU A 104 8.76 -6.57 3.89
N GLN A 105 8.09 -7.64 3.47
CA GLN A 105 8.22 -8.99 4.01
C GLN A 105 8.47 -9.99 2.87
N GLU A 106 9.13 -11.10 3.20
CA GLU A 106 9.30 -12.23 2.27
C GLU A 106 7.98 -12.99 2.06
N PHE A 107 7.23 -13.19 3.13
CA PHE A 107 5.97 -13.93 3.12
C PHE A 107 4.75 -13.01 3.18
N LEU A 108 3.64 -13.50 2.65
CA LEU A 108 2.34 -12.84 2.73
C LEU A 108 1.84 -12.77 4.18
N ILE A 109 1.38 -11.59 4.57
CA ILE A 109 0.73 -11.30 5.83
C ILE A 109 -0.76 -11.60 5.71
N ILE A 110 -1.28 -12.36 6.67
CA ILE A 110 -2.68 -12.76 6.75
C ILE A 110 -3.12 -12.65 8.21
N SER A 111 -4.18 -11.88 8.49
CA SER A 111 -4.83 -11.80 9.80
C SER A 111 -3.87 -11.48 10.96
N ASP A 112 -2.92 -10.56 10.74
CA ASP A 112 -1.87 -10.22 11.71
C ASP A 112 -2.10 -8.86 12.38
N ASN A 113 -1.38 -8.60 13.47
CA ASN A 113 -1.34 -7.31 14.17
C ASN A 113 0.04 -6.67 13.98
N ILE A 114 0.11 -5.66 13.12
CA ILE A 114 1.36 -5.01 12.73
C ILE A 114 1.43 -3.61 13.33
N SER A 115 2.57 -3.26 13.91
CA SER A 115 2.88 -1.90 14.33
C SER A 115 4.03 -1.35 13.49
N VAL A 116 3.82 -0.18 12.90
CA VAL A 116 4.78 0.48 12.00
C VAL A 116 4.89 1.97 12.33
N GLN A 117 6.10 2.51 12.19
CA GLN A 117 6.37 3.93 12.39
C GLN A 117 6.88 4.53 11.07
N ILE A 118 6.20 5.57 10.58
CA ILE A 118 6.62 6.32 9.40
C ILE A 118 7.79 7.22 9.81
N ILE A 119 8.94 6.99 9.16
CA ILE A 119 10.18 7.76 9.37
C ILE A 119 10.70 8.35 8.06
N PRO A 120 11.35 9.52 8.07
CA PRO A 120 11.88 10.16 6.86
C PRO A 120 12.88 9.31 6.06
N SER A 121 13.67 8.45 6.73
CA SER A 121 14.65 7.59 6.06
C SER A 121 14.03 6.45 5.25
N GLN A 122 12.73 6.16 5.43
CA GLN A 122 11.99 5.18 4.63
C GLN A 122 11.33 5.81 3.40
N ARG A 123 11.55 7.10 3.14
CA ARG A 123 10.99 7.77 1.95
C ARG A 123 11.59 7.18 0.69
N CYS A 124 10.72 6.74 -0.22
CA CYS A 124 11.13 6.34 -1.56
C CYS A 124 11.57 7.56 -2.36
N ALA A 125 12.71 7.47 -3.03
CA ALA A 125 13.21 8.53 -3.89
C ALA A 125 12.33 8.67 -5.14
N SER A 126 12.22 9.87 -5.70
CA SER A 126 11.62 10.02 -7.03
C SER A 126 12.69 9.72 -8.10
N ILE A 127 12.28 9.26 -9.29
CA ILE A 127 13.20 9.03 -10.41
C ILE A 127 14.01 10.29 -10.78
N GLN A 128 13.43 11.48 -10.57
CA GLN A 128 14.08 12.77 -10.81
C GLN A 128 15.24 13.04 -9.84
N GLU A 129 15.25 12.42 -8.66
CA GLU A 129 16.32 12.55 -7.68
C GLU A 129 17.48 11.58 -7.93
N LEU A 130 17.26 10.56 -8.77
CA LEU A 130 18.19 9.46 -8.98
C LEU A 130 18.92 9.51 -10.32
N PHE A 131 18.32 10.12 -11.34
CA PHE A 131 18.85 10.07 -12.71
C PHE A 131 18.92 11.45 -13.35
N ASP A 132 19.86 11.60 -14.28
CA ASP A 132 19.92 12.79 -15.13
C ASP A 132 18.70 12.88 -16.05
N VAL A 133 18.35 14.11 -16.42
CA VAL A 133 17.27 14.44 -17.36
C VAL A 133 17.41 13.66 -18.68
N ALA A 134 18.65 13.39 -19.12
CA ALA A 134 18.94 12.62 -20.34
C ALA A 134 18.50 11.15 -20.27
N ILE A 135 18.37 10.57 -19.06
CA ILE A 135 17.83 9.23 -18.83
C ILE A 135 16.31 9.31 -18.66
N ILE A 136 15.83 10.27 -17.86
CA ILE A 136 14.41 10.45 -17.53
C ILE A 136 13.56 10.66 -18.79
N ASN A 137 14.08 11.40 -19.77
CA ASN A 137 13.38 11.71 -21.03
C ASN A 137 13.40 10.55 -22.04
N ARG A 138 14.06 9.42 -21.73
CA ARG A 138 14.03 8.25 -22.61
C ARG A 138 12.71 7.49 -22.44
N HIS A 139 12.34 6.74 -23.47
CA HIS A 139 11.24 5.78 -23.39
C HIS A 139 11.43 4.80 -22.22
N LEU A 140 10.35 4.41 -21.54
CA LEU A 140 10.35 3.54 -20.35
C LEU A 140 11.26 2.31 -20.48
N LEU A 141 11.13 1.55 -21.58
CA LEU A 141 11.96 0.37 -21.86
C LEU A 141 13.48 0.64 -21.90
N ARG A 142 13.89 1.88 -22.18
CA ARG A 142 15.30 2.30 -22.10
C ARG A 142 15.66 2.75 -20.68
N ARG A 143 14.75 3.39 -19.95
CA ARG A 143 14.96 3.83 -18.56
C ARG A 143 15.15 2.64 -17.62
N ILE A 144 14.30 1.62 -17.73
CA ILE A 144 14.31 0.43 -16.86
C ILE A 144 15.67 -0.28 -16.88
N LYS A 145 16.40 -0.23 -18.01
CA LYS A 145 17.76 -0.78 -18.10
C LYS A 145 18.75 -0.12 -17.13
N HIS A 146 18.47 1.08 -16.65
CA HIS A 146 19.31 1.84 -15.72
C HIS A 146 18.84 1.75 -14.26
N TYR A 147 17.65 1.19 -14.00
CA TYR A 147 17.02 1.22 -12.66
C TYR A 147 17.74 0.41 -11.58
N HIS A 148 18.60 -0.52 -11.98
CA HIS A 148 19.46 -1.24 -11.05
C HIS A 148 20.68 -0.41 -10.58
N VAL A 149 21.06 0.66 -11.31
CA VAL A 149 22.31 1.41 -11.07
C VAL A 149 22.31 2.17 -9.74
N PRO A 150 21.24 2.90 -9.35
CA PRO A 150 21.21 3.59 -8.06
C PRO A 150 21.43 2.63 -6.88
N CYS A 151 20.85 1.43 -6.92
CA CYS A 151 20.98 0.43 -5.86
C CYS A 151 22.40 -0.12 -5.71
N GLN A 152 23.22 -0.05 -6.76
CA GLN A 152 24.64 -0.44 -6.69
C GLN A 152 25.49 0.60 -5.94
N HIS A 153 25.08 1.86 -5.95
CA HIS A 153 25.86 2.98 -5.41
C HIS A 153 25.29 3.52 -4.09
N ARG A 154 24.02 3.25 -3.80
CA ARG A 154 23.28 3.71 -2.63
C ARG A 154 22.67 2.51 -1.92
N SER A 155 23.41 1.94 -0.98
CA SER A 155 22.95 0.79 -0.19
C SER A 155 21.76 1.12 0.72
N GLU A 156 21.54 2.40 1.01
CA GLU A 156 20.43 2.93 1.79
C GLU A 156 19.12 3.07 0.99
N LEU A 157 19.18 2.99 -0.34
CA LEU A 157 18.02 3.16 -1.19
C LEU A 157 17.16 1.89 -1.20
N MET A 158 16.11 1.90 -0.38
CA MET A 158 15.17 0.76 -0.28
C MET A 158 14.11 0.76 -1.38
N CYS A 159 13.70 1.94 -1.85
CA CYS A 159 12.67 2.09 -2.86
C CYS A 159 12.78 3.42 -3.61
N PHE A 160 12.22 3.44 -4.82
CA PHE A 160 12.02 4.65 -5.60
C PHE A 160 10.83 4.50 -6.54
N TYR A 161 10.33 5.58 -7.10
CA TYR A 161 9.16 5.54 -7.97
C TYR A 161 9.31 6.43 -9.21
N ASP A 162 8.62 6.05 -10.29
CA ASP A 162 8.42 6.86 -11.48
C ASP A 162 6.93 7.14 -11.69
N ASP A 163 6.55 7.68 -12.86
CA ASP A 163 5.18 8.07 -13.17
C ASP A 163 4.18 6.89 -13.20
N VAL A 164 4.67 5.65 -13.25
CA VAL A 164 3.83 4.45 -13.42
C VAL A 164 4.18 3.31 -12.46
N HIS A 165 5.40 3.26 -11.90
CA HIS A 165 5.89 2.12 -11.15
C HIS A 165 6.52 2.51 -9.81
N LEU A 166 6.33 1.64 -8.83
CA LEU A 166 7.09 1.62 -7.59
C LEU A 166 8.13 0.51 -7.67
N TYR A 167 9.38 0.87 -7.46
CA TYR A 167 10.52 -0.03 -7.43
C TYR A 167 10.96 -0.24 -6.00
N GLN A 168 11.16 -1.50 -5.63
CA GLN A 168 11.58 -1.89 -4.30
C GLN A 168 12.72 -2.88 -4.41
N TRP A 169 13.64 -2.79 -3.45
CA TRP A 169 14.74 -3.73 -3.34
C TRP A 169 14.35 -4.83 -2.36
N ASP A 170 14.32 -6.08 -2.82
CA ASP A 170 14.04 -7.21 -1.94
C ASP A 170 15.26 -7.55 -1.05
N LEU A 171 15.03 -8.40 -0.04
CA LEU A 171 16.08 -8.87 0.87
C LEU A 171 17.17 -9.70 0.15
N SER A 172 16.87 -10.22 -1.04
CA SER A 172 17.76 -11.00 -1.90
C SER A 172 18.52 -10.17 -2.93
N ARG A 173 18.37 -8.84 -2.90
CA ARG A 173 18.99 -7.87 -3.82
C ARG A 173 18.50 -7.92 -5.27
N HIS A 174 17.23 -8.26 -5.48
CA HIS A 174 16.54 -8.05 -6.74
C HIS A 174 15.64 -6.82 -6.68
N ALA A 175 15.58 -6.09 -7.80
CA ALA A 175 14.65 -4.99 -7.97
C ALA A 175 13.28 -5.56 -8.36
N ASN A 176 12.33 -5.50 -7.42
CA ASN A 176 10.93 -5.76 -7.72
C ASN A 176 10.28 -4.49 -8.28
N CYS A 177 9.53 -4.65 -9.36
CA CYS A 177 8.84 -3.57 -10.06
C CYS A 177 7.35 -3.84 -9.99
N PHE A 178 6.61 -2.91 -9.39
CA PHE A 178 5.16 -2.99 -9.32
C PHE A 178 4.57 -1.87 -10.15
N GLU A 179 3.68 -2.21 -11.08
CA GLU A 179 2.83 -1.20 -11.69
C GLU A 179 1.98 -0.58 -10.59
N PHE A 180 2.18 0.72 -10.41
CA PHE A 180 1.62 1.53 -9.35
C PHE A 180 0.69 2.53 -10.04
N GLY A 181 -0.51 2.06 -10.37
CA GLY A 181 -1.54 2.87 -11.00
C GLY A 181 -2.02 3.95 -10.03
N TYR A 182 -1.34 5.10 -9.99
CA TYR A 182 -1.66 6.26 -9.14
C TYR A 182 -3.12 6.76 -9.28
N ASN A 183 -3.86 6.26 -10.28
CA ASN A 183 -5.23 6.61 -10.62
C ASN A 183 -6.29 5.48 -10.50
N ILE A 184 -5.97 4.27 -10.03
CA ILE A 184 -6.91 3.12 -10.12
C ILE A 184 -7.40 2.62 -8.74
N THR A 185 -8.73 2.68 -8.58
CA THR A 185 -9.61 2.17 -7.48
C THR A 185 -9.32 2.68 -6.07
N ARG A 186 -9.98 3.80 -5.74
CA ARG A 186 -10.15 4.29 -4.37
C ARG A 186 -11.31 3.52 -3.73
N MET A 187 -11.04 2.74 -2.69
CA MET A 187 -12.10 2.34 -1.77
C MET A 187 -12.07 3.29 -0.58
N ILE A 188 -13.13 4.08 -0.45
CA ILE A 188 -13.34 4.94 0.72
C ILE A 188 -13.92 4.04 1.80
N VAL A 189 -13.13 3.73 2.83
CA VAL A 189 -13.69 3.21 4.07
C VAL A 189 -14.29 4.41 4.79
N THR A 190 -15.61 4.57 4.69
CA THR A 190 -16.34 5.54 5.49
C THR A 190 -16.67 4.90 6.83
N ASP A 191 -16.20 5.53 7.92
CA ASP A 191 -16.70 5.29 9.27
C ASP A 191 -18.21 5.57 9.39
#